data_AF-K0SIY9-F1
#
_entry.id   AF-K0SIY9-F1
#
_cell.length_a   1.000
_cell.length_b   1.000
_cell.length_c   1.000
_cell.angle_alpha   90.00
_cell.angle_beta   90.00
_cell.angle_gamma   90.00
#
_symmetry.space_group_name_H-M   'P 1'
#
loop_
_entity.id
_entity.type
_entity.pdbx_description
1 polymer ?
#
loop_
_entity_poly.entity_id
_entity_poly.type
_entity_poly.pdbx_seq_one_letter_code
_entity_poly.pdbx_strand_id
1 'polypeptide(L)'
;MNNFTNPTCAEFTELDMLLGITCHTFAAGSQGVNKFLGDFNRGELSHTTPGLNELGIHWVAIYDRVYDVTTYVDAIRENQEPAVGGGEPNLDNNPAAYLTPTLNKVIMNSLGGDATGLYEALFGSSEYIACLEEMFYTGLLDDEFDTFCATLNIMMYCMLVFVALLMVIQFLASMIYVCPRNRTYTEEDVRSPVMVMVPCYNEGDNELRKTIKSVLNTTYPDENKVLFMVADGIVTGNGEDMSTPEHLANILGFDVDEFEDDTFEYDCIGVTHTKNRARVYHGILQKGHKFLKYIVVVKCGLPHEATASAKPGNRGKRDSQLILMGYYNRIHYGRELTELDSAVQRAMGPARNGRP
;
A
#
# COMPACT_ATOMS: atom_id res chain seq x y z
N MET A 1 -12.45 -62.55 -25.14
CA MET A 1 -11.94 -61.77 -24.00
C MET A 1 -10.59 -61.20 -24.41
N ASN A 2 -10.60 -60.03 -25.06
CA ASN A 2 -9.37 -59.31 -25.33
C ASN A 2 -9.02 -58.57 -24.04
N ASN A 3 -8.00 -59.08 -23.35
CA ASN A 3 -7.48 -58.40 -22.19
C ASN A 3 -6.59 -57.27 -22.72
N PHE A 4 -7.13 -56.05 -22.78
CA PHE A 4 -6.49 -54.83 -23.30
C PHE A 4 -5.26 -54.37 -22.49
N THR A 5 -4.65 -55.26 -21.72
CA THR A 5 -3.54 -54.98 -20.81
C THR A 5 -2.17 -55.17 -21.44
N ASN A 6 -2.07 -55.82 -22.61
CA ASN A 6 -0.80 -56.01 -23.31
C ASN A 6 -0.94 -55.68 -24.81
N PRO A 7 -0.31 -54.60 -25.31
CA PRO A 7 -0.29 -54.31 -26.75
C PRO A 7 0.52 -55.38 -27.47
N THR A 8 -0.11 -56.06 -28.45
CA THR A 8 0.56 -57.04 -29.31
C THR A 8 0.79 -56.42 -30.68
N CYS A 9 2.06 -56.24 -31.05
CA CYS A 9 2.47 -55.74 -32.35
C CYS A 9 2.48 -56.89 -33.37
N ALA A 10 1.31 -57.39 -33.73
CA ALA A 10 1.20 -58.58 -34.57
C ALA A 10 1.07 -58.29 -36.07
N GLU A 11 0.82 -57.04 -36.48
CA GLU A 11 0.52 -56.72 -37.88
C GLU A 11 1.25 -55.44 -38.32
N PHE A 12 2.46 -55.61 -38.86
CA PHE A 12 3.12 -54.58 -39.67
C PHE A 12 2.93 -54.91 -41.14
N THR A 13 2.56 -53.91 -41.95
CA THR A 13 2.56 -54.07 -43.40
C THR A 13 3.98 -54.00 -43.96
N GLU A 14 4.23 -54.50 -45.17
CA GLU A 14 5.56 -54.43 -45.80
C GLU A 14 6.05 -52.98 -45.97
N LEU A 15 5.13 -52.03 -46.11
CA LEU A 15 5.45 -50.60 -46.20
C LEU A 15 5.96 -50.04 -44.86
N ASP A 16 5.38 -50.49 -43.74
CA ASP A 16 5.79 -50.05 -42.39
C ASP A 16 7.19 -50.54 -42.04
N MET A 17 7.53 -51.75 -42.48
CA MET A 17 8.88 -52.32 -42.35
C MET A 17 9.91 -51.55 -43.20
N LEU A 18 9.52 -51.12 -44.41
CA LEU A 18 10.40 -50.33 -45.29
C LEU A 18 10.69 -48.94 -44.71
N LEU A 19 9.69 -48.33 -44.07
CA LEU A 19 9.79 -47.01 -43.44
C LEU A 19 10.48 -47.04 -42.07
N GLY A 20 10.81 -48.23 -41.56
CA GLY A 20 11.52 -48.39 -40.29
C GLY A 20 10.69 -47.98 -39.07
N ILE A 21 9.37 -48.14 -39.13
CA ILE A 21 8.47 -47.77 -38.03
C ILE A 21 8.68 -48.74 -36.86
N THR A 22 8.97 -48.20 -35.68
CA THR A 22 9.24 -48.99 -34.47
C THR A 22 7.97 -49.23 -33.65
N CYS A 23 7.70 -50.49 -33.27
CA CYS A 23 6.62 -50.76 -32.33
C CYS A 23 7.01 -50.41 -30.89
N HIS A 24 6.30 -49.46 -30.29
CA HIS A 24 6.46 -49.12 -28.88
C HIS A 24 5.41 -49.86 -28.05
N THR A 25 5.72 -51.07 -27.59
CA THR A 25 4.85 -51.81 -26.64
C THR A 25 4.87 -51.21 -25.24
N PHE A 26 5.84 -50.35 -24.93
CA PHE A 26 6.12 -49.89 -23.57
C PHE A 26 5.48 -48.54 -23.21
N ALA A 27 4.97 -47.79 -24.20
CA ALA A 27 4.41 -46.44 -24.03
C ALA A 27 3.03 -46.29 -24.70
N ALA A 28 2.33 -47.40 -24.92
CA ALA A 28 0.97 -47.38 -25.44
C ALA A 28 -0.03 -47.39 -24.27
N GLY A 29 -1.07 -46.55 -24.37
CA GLY A 29 -2.12 -46.41 -23.36
C GLY A 29 -1.77 -45.46 -22.21
N SER A 30 -2.80 -45.02 -21.50
CA SER A 30 -2.73 -44.07 -20.38
C SER A 30 -1.73 -44.51 -19.30
N GLN A 31 -1.68 -45.81 -18.98
CA GLN A 31 -0.77 -46.37 -17.98
C GLN A 31 0.70 -46.36 -18.39
N GLY A 32 1.00 -46.60 -19.67
CA GLY A 32 2.36 -46.56 -20.19
C GLY A 32 2.94 -45.15 -20.13
N VAL A 33 2.14 -44.16 -20.53
CA VAL A 33 2.52 -42.73 -20.50
C VAL A 33 2.67 -42.23 -19.06
N ASN A 34 1.76 -42.58 -18.15
CA ASN A 34 1.81 -42.20 -16.73
C ASN A 34 3.05 -42.76 -16.01
N LYS A 35 3.55 -43.93 -16.40
CA LYS A 35 4.78 -44.50 -15.83
C LYS A 35 6.03 -43.65 -16.09
N PHE A 36 6.10 -42.95 -17.23
CA PHE A 36 7.25 -42.11 -17.58
C PHE A 36 7.06 -40.63 -17.21
N LEU A 37 5.82 -40.17 -17.08
CA LEU A 37 5.51 -38.79 -16.71
C LEU A 37 5.10 -38.62 -15.24
N GLY A 38 5.15 -39.68 -14.43
CA GLY A 38 4.52 -39.74 -13.09
C GLY A 38 4.92 -38.66 -12.08
N ASP A 39 6.12 -38.06 -12.19
CA ASP A 39 6.55 -36.95 -11.32
C ASP A 39 6.16 -35.56 -11.87
N PHE A 40 5.76 -35.49 -13.14
CA PHE A 40 5.19 -34.29 -13.75
C PHE A 40 3.68 -34.35 -13.66
N ASN A 41 3.13 -33.86 -12.56
CA ASN A 41 1.68 -33.71 -12.43
C ASN A 41 1.22 -32.70 -13.50
N ARG A 42 0.63 -33.18 -14.59
CA ARG A 42 -0.13 -32.35 -15.52
C ARG A 42 -1.27 -31.78 -14.70
N GLY A 43 -1.30 -30.47 -14.46
CA GLY A 43 -2.47 -29.84 -13.86
C GLY A 43 -3.71 -30.28 -14.62
N GLU A 44 -4.77 -30.66 -13.92
CA GLU A 44 -6.04 -30.98 -14.57
C GLU A 44 -6.56 -29.71 -15.23
N LEU A 45 -6.81 -29.79 -16.54
CA LEU A 45 -7.37 -28.67 -17.28
C LEU A 45 -8.83 -28.51 -16.85
N SER A 46 -9.18 -27.33 -16.38
CA SER A 46 -10.55 -26.99 -16.00
C SER A 46 -11.20 -26.15 -17.11
N HIS A 47 -12.43 -26.49 -17.43
CA HIS A 47 -13.24 -25.84 -18.43
C HIS A 47 -14.52 -25.28 -17.80
N THR A 48 -14.99 -24.16 -18.33
CA THR A 48 -16.32 -23.61 -18.00
C THR A 48 -17.25 -23.85 -19.17
N THR A 49 -18.55 -24.05 -18.92
CA THR A 49 -19.56 -24.20 -19.97
C THR A 49 -19.51 -23.05 -20.99
N PRO A 50 -19.41 -21.75 -20.57
CA PRO A 50 -19.24 -20.66 -21.52
C PRO A 50 -17.97 -20.78 -22.38
N GLY A 51 -16.85 -21.23 -21.79
CA GLY A 51 -15.59 -21.39 -22.51
C GLY A 51 -15.63 -22.50 -23.56
N LEU A 52 -16.23 -23.65 -23.24
CA LEU A 52 -16.40 -24.76 -24.19
C LEU A 52 -17.31 -24.37 -25.36
N ASN A 53 -18.39 -23.63 -25.08
CA ASN A 53 -19.32 -23.17 -26.10
C ASN A 53 -18.70 -22.10 -27.02
N GLU A 54 -17.82 -21.24 -26.49
CA GLU A 54 -17.10 -20.23 -27.30
C GLU A 54 -16.09 -20.87 -28.26
N LEU A 55 -15.48 -22.00 -27.86
CA LEU A 55 -14.57 -22.78 -28.72
C LEU A 55 -15.29 -23.50 -29.87
N GLY A 56 -16.62 -23.59 -29.84
CA GLY A 56 -17.41 -24.24 -30.88
C GLY A 56 -17.23 -25.76 -30.95
N ILE A 57 -16.71 -26.38 -29.88
CA ILE A 57 -16.53 -27.83 -29.80
C ILE A 57 -17.81 -28.53 -29.35
N HIS A 58 -18.01 -29.76 -29.83
CA HIS A 58 -19.07 -30.63 -29.33
C HIS A 58 -18.53 -31.41 -28.13
N TRP A 59 -19.08 -31.13 -26.96
CA TRP A 59 -18.63 -31.72 -25.70
C TRP A 59 -19.79 -32.38 -24.95
N VAL A 60 -19.47 -33.31 -24.07
CA VAL A 60 -20.41 -33.93 -23.11
C VAL A 60 -19.71 -34.02 -21.77
N ALA A 61 -20.41 -33.73 -20.68
CA ALA A 61 -19.90 -33.96 -19.33
C ALA A 61 -20.49 -35.24 -18.71
N ILE A 62 -19.66 -36.02 -18.01
CA ILE A 62 -20.10 -37.16 -17.18
C ILE A 62 -19.25 -37.14 -15.89
N TYR A 63 -19.88 -37.07 -14.72
CA TYR A 63 -19.20 -36.97 -13.41
C TYR A 63 -18.16 -35.84 -13.36
N ASP A 64 -18.56 -34.63 -13.75
CA ASP A 64 -17.70 -33.42 -13.81
C ASP A 64 -16.48 -33.54 -14.75
N ARG A 65 -16.39 -34.61 -15.54
CA ARG A 65 -15.37 -34.79 -16.58
C ARG A 65 -15.93 -34.40 -17.93
N VAL A 66 -15.21 -33.58 -18.67
CA VAL A 66 -15.56 -33.11 -20.00
C VAL A 66 -14.90 -34.01 -21.05
N TYR A 67 -15.71 -34.48 -21.99
CA TYR A 67 -15.28 -35.26 -23.14
C TYR A 67 -15.52 -34.46 -24.42
N ASP A 68 -14.45 -34.21 -25.18
CA ASP A 68 -14.51 -33.61 -26.51
C ASP A 68 -14.87 -34.70 -27.53
N VAL A 69 -16.11 -34.64 -28.03
CA VAL A 69 -16.65 -35.59 -29.01
C VAL A 69 -16.77 -34.94 -30.40
N THR A 70 -16.13 -33.80 -30.64
CA THR A 70 -16.23 -33.04 -31.90
C THR A 70 -15.92 -33.89 -33.11
N THR A 71 -14.75 -34.53 -33.15
CA THR A 71 -14.33 -35.39 -34.26
C THR A 71 -15.31 -36.56 -34.49
N TYR A 72 -15.86 -37.12 -33.41
CA TYR A 72 -16.79 -38.24 -33.49
C TYR A 72 -18.16 -37.81 -34.04
N VAL A 73 -18.69 -36.71 -33.53
CA VAL A 73 -19.97 -36.14 -33.98
C VAL A 73 -19.88 -35.66 -35.42
N ASP A 74 -18.78 -35.00 -35.79
CA ASP A 74 -18.56 -34.52 -37.16
C ASP A 74 -18.43 -35.66 -38.15
N ALA A 75 -17.68 -36.72 -37.82
CA ALA A 75 -17.56 -37.91 -38.66
C ALA A 75 -18.91 -38.61 -38.87
N ILE A 76 -19.76 -38.66 -37.84
CA ILE A 76 -21.13 -39.19 -37.97
C ILE A 76 -21.96 -38.29 -38.90
N ARG A 77 -21.93 -36.98 -38.71
CA ARG A 77 -22.72 -36.03 -39.52
C ARG A 77 -22.30 -36.02 -40.98
N GLU A 78 -21.01 -36.19 -41.28
CA GLU A 78 -20.49 -36.25 -42.64
C GLU A 78 -20.87 -37.55 -43.37
N ASN A 79 -20.94 -38.67 -42.65
CA ASN A 79 -21.28 -40.00 -43.19
C ASN A 79 -22.77 -40.36 -43.03
N GLN A 80 -23.64 -39.38 -42.77
CA GLN A 80 -25.08 -39.61 -42.72
C GLN A 80 -25.64 -39.84 -44.12
N GLU A 81 -26.16 -41.05 -44.37
CA GLU A 81 -26.94 -41.31 -45.57
C GLU A 81 -28.23 -40.46 -45.55
N PRO A 82 -28.61 -39.82 -46.67
CA PRO A 82 -29.85 -39.07 -46.74
C PRO A 82 -31.05 -39.99 -46.49
N ALA A 83 -31.87 -39.64 -45.50
CA ALA A 83 -33.06 -40.41 -45.15
C ALA A 83 -34.03 -40.52 -46.34
N VAL A 84 -34.06 -41.67 -47.01
CA VAL A 84 -35.07 -41.96 -48.03
C VAL A 84 -36.39 -42.24 -47.32
N GLY A 85 -37.30 -41.25 -47.34
CA GLY A 85 -38.70 -41.45 -46.94
C GLY A 85 -39.13 -40.92 -45.57
N GLY A 86 -38.54 -39.81 -45.09
CA GLY A 86 -39.12 -39.01 -44.00
C GLY A 86 -39.16 -39.67 -42.60
N GLY A 87 -38.47 -40.79 -42.40
CA GLY A 87 -38.18 -41.35 -41.08
C GLY A 87 -36.93 -40.71 -40.46
N GLU A 88 -36.79 -40.81 -39.14
CA GLU A 88 -35.59 -40.34 -38.45
C GLU A 88 -34.31 -40.99 -39.03
N PRO A 89 -33.22 -40.23 -39.20
CA PRO A 89 -31.97 -40.75 -39.73
C PRO A 89 -31.52 -41.93 -38.87
N ASN A 90 -31.29 -43.08 -39.50
CA ASN A 90 -30.97 -44.31 -38.80
C ASN A 90 -29.53 -44.27 -38.29
N LEU A 91 -29.36 -43.70 -37.09
CA LEU A 91 -28.06 -43.45 -36.45
C LEU A 91 -27.28 -44.75 -36.19
N ASP A 92 -27.98 -45.89 -36.14
CA ASP A 92 -27.43 -47.21 -35.84
C ASP A 92 -26.67 -47.83 -37.03
N ASN A 93 -26.85 -47.33 -38.26
CA ASN A 93 -26.20 -47.85 -39.48
C ASN A 93 -25.07 -46.96 -40.03
N ASN A 94 -24.60 -45.98 -39.26
CA ASN A 94 -23.52 -45.09 -39.72
C ASN A 94 -22.15 -45.80 -39.64
N PRO A 95 -21.40 -45.90 -40.76
CA PRO A 95 -20.09 -46.57 -40.76
C PRO A 95 -19.04 -45.87 -39.87
N ALA A 96 -19.24 -44.60 -39.53
CA ALA A 96 -18.37 -43.83 -38.64
C ALA A 96 -18.76 -43.94 -37.15
N ALA A 97 -19.93 -44.51 -36.81
CA ALA A 97 -20.37 -44.70 -35.43
C ALA A 97 -19.76 -45.99 -34.84
N TYR A 98 -18.49 -45.92 -34.44
CA TYR A 98 -17.77 -47.07 -33.87
C TYR A 98 -18.09 -47.35 -32.39
N LEU A 99 -18.79 -46.46 -31.69
CA LEU A 99 -19.28 -46.70 -30.33
C LEU A 99 -20.55 -47.55 -30.35
N THR A 100 -20.89 -48.17 -29.22
CA THR A 100 -22.12 -48.96 -29.14
C THR A 100 -23.35 -48.08 -29.44
N PRO A 101 -24.40 -48.60 -30.11
CA PRO A 101 -25.58 -47.81 -30.49
C PRO A 101 -26.23 -47.08 -29.33
N THR A 102 -26.24 -47.70 -28.15
CA THR A 102 -26.76 -47.11 -26.91
C THR A 102 -25.90 -45.93 -26.46
N LEU A 103 -24.56 -46.03 -26.53
CA LEU A 103 -23.65 -44.97 -26.07
C LEU A 103 -23.66 -43.79 -27.05
N ASN A 104 -23.77 -44.10 -28.34
CA ASN A 104 -23.95 -43.11 -29.38
C ASN A 104 -25.21 -42.24 -29.13
N LYS A 105 -26.33 -42.87 -28.73
CA LYS A 105 -27.57 -42.16 -28.37
C LYS A 105 -27.40 -41.29 -27.12
N VAL A 106 -26.64 -41.73 -26.12
CA VAL A 106 -26.33 -40.91 -24.94
C VAL A 106 -25.55 -39.66 -25.33
N ILE A 107 -24.48 -39.82 -26.12
CA ILE A 107 -23.63 -38.70 -26.55
C ILE A 107 -24.43 -37.70 -27.39
N MET A 108 -25.17 -38.17 -28.39
CA MET A 108 -25.90 -37.30 -29.31
C MET A 108 -27.06 -36.56 -28.64
N ASN A 109 -27.68 -37.15 -27.62
CA ASN A 109 -28.79 -36.52 -26.89
C ASN A 109 -28.31 -35.53 -25.82
N SER A 110 -27.09 -35.66 -25.33
CA SER A 110 -26.54 -34.85 -24.24
C SER A 110 -25.42 -33.90 -24.69
N LEU A 111 -25.36 -33.55 -25.99
CA LEU A 111 -24.38 -32.60 -26.52
C LEU A 111 -24.52 -31.22 -25.85
N GLY A 112 -23.38 -30.69 -25.41
CA GLY A 112 -23.28 -29.37 -24.78
C GLY A 112 -23.78 -29.32 -23.33
N GLY A 113 -23.89 -30.47 -22.65
CA GLY A 113 -24.37 -30.54 -21.27
C GLY A 113 -23.94 -31.79 -20.52
N ASP A 114 -24.55 -31.99 -19.35
CA ASP A 114 -24.29 -33.13 -18.47
C ASP A 114 -25.11 -34.37 -18.87
N ALA A 115 -24.42 -35.46 -19.17
CA ALA A 115 -24.98 -36.77 -19.51
C ALA A 115 -24.96 -37.75 -18.32
N THR A 116 -24.50 -37.35 -17.13
CA THR A 116 -24.33 -38.22 -15.97
C THR A 116 -25.60 -39.04 -15.66
N GLY A 117 -26.75 -38.38 -15.55
CA GLY A 117 -28.01 -39.06 -15.25
C GLY A 117 -28.47 -40.06 -16.33
N LEU A 118 -28.21 -39.76 -17.62
CA LEU A 118 -28.59 -40.65 -18.72
C LEU A 118 -27.63 -41.84 -18.83
N TYR A 119 -26.34 -41.61 -18.59
CA TYR A 119 -25.32 -42.66 -18.56
C TYR A 119 -25.55 -43.65 -17.41
N GLU A 120 -25.83 -43.14 -16.20
CA GLU A 120 -26.14 -43.97 -15.03
C GLU A 120 -27.36 -44.86 -15.24
N ALA A 121 -28.40 -44.33 -15.89
CA ALA A 121 -29.63 -45.07 -16.15
C ALA A 121 -29.46 -46.23 -17.16
N LEU A 122 -28.48 -46.14 -18.07
CA LEU A 122 -28.33 -47.07 -19.20
C LEU A 122 -27.15 -48.04 -19.07
N PHE A 123 -26.03 -47.60 -18.50
CA PHE A 123 -24.80 -48.41 -18.43
C PHE A 123 -24.43 -48.78 -17.00
N GLY A 124 -24.43 -47.80 -16.08
CA GLY A 124 -24.13 -48.00 -14.65
C GLY A 124 -22.78 -48.68 -14.35
N SER A 125 -21.90 -48.84 -15.34
CA SER A 125 -20.62 -49.52 -15.24
C SER A 125 -19.47 -48.55 -15.51
N SER A 126 -18.31 -48.81 -14.90
CA SER A 126 -17.10 -47.98 -15.08
C SER A 126 -16.29 -48.36 -16.33
N GLU A 127 -16.63 -49.46 -17.00
CA GLU A 127 -15.87 -49.98 -18.15
C GLU A 127 -15.91 -49.03 -19.35
N TYR A 128 -17.09 -48.46 -19.66
CA TYR A 128 -17.21 -47.50 -20.76
C TYR A 128 -16.63 -46.13 -20.41
N ILE A 129 -16.60 -45.75 -19.13
CA ILE A 129 -15.95 -44.52 -18.67
C ILE A 129 -14.44 -44.59 -18.97
N ALA A 130 -13.78 -45.70 -18.63
CA ALA A 130 -12.35 -45.87 -18.94
C ALA A 130 -12.06 -45.74 -20.44
N CYS A 131 -12.94 -46.26 -21.30
CA CYS A 131 -12.82 -46.11 -22.75
C CYS A 131 -13.01 -44.66 -23.21
N LEU A 132 -14.02 -43.95 -22.67
CA LEU A 132 -14.25 -42.53 -22.95
C LEU A 132 -13.08 -41.66 -22.47
N GLU A 133 -12.48 -42.02 -21.33
CA GLU A 133 -11.34 -41.31 -20.76
C GLU A 133 -10.10 -41.39 -21.64
N GLU A 134 -9.84 -42.54 -22.28
CA GLU A 134 -8.70 -42.68 -23.18
C GLU A 134 -8.89 -42.00 -24.54
N MET A 135 -10.14 -41.87 -25.01
CA MET A 135 -10.44 -41.37 -26.36
C MET A 135 -10.82 -39.89 -26.43
N PHE A 136 -11.58 -39.39 -25.45
CA PHE A 136 -12.27 -38.10 -25.56
C PHE A 136 -12.01 -37.16 -24.39
N TYR A 137 -11.35 -37.58 -23.32
CA TYR A 137 -11.17 -36.74 -22.13
C TYR A 137 -10.32 -35.50 -22.42
N THR A 138 -10.85 -34.33 -22.03
CA THR A 138 -10.16 -33.04 -22.23
C THR A 138 -9.90 -32.30 -20.90
N GLY A 139 -10.75 -32.51 -19.88
CA GLY A 139 -10.58 -31.87 -18.58
C GLY A 139 -11.77 -32.03 -17.64
N LEU A 140 -11.83 -31.20 -16.61
CA LEU A 140 -12.94 -31.11 -15.65
C LEU A 140 -13.86 -29.92 -15.98
N LEU A 141 -15.13 -30.01 -15.58
CA LEU A 141 -16.11 -28.93 -15.68
C LEU A 141 -16.18 -28.18 -14.34
N ASP A 142 -15.83 -26.89 -14.34
CA ASP A 142 -15.81 -26.03 -13.16
C ASP A 142 -16.76 -24.83 -13.36
N ASP A 143 -18.05 -25.12 -13.31
CA ASP A 143 -19.11 -24.12 -13.32
C ASP A 143 -19.64 -23.83 -11.89
N GLU A 144 -18.94 -24.30 -10.86
CA GLU A 144 -19.36 -24.07 -9.49
C GLU A 144 -19.13 -22.60 -9.12
N PHE A 145 -20.22 -21.87 -8.93
CA PHE A 145 -20.14 -20.50 -8.43
C PHE A 145 -19.71 -20.53 -6.96
N ASP A 146 -18.41 -20.43 -6.72
CA ASP A 146 -17.90 -20.33 -5.36
C ASP A 146 -18.28 -18.96 -4.76
N THR A 147 -19.31 -18.99 -3.92
CA THR A 147 -19.81 -17.84 -3.17
C THR A 147 -18.70 -17.19 -2.32
N PHE A 148 -17.71 -17.96 -1.87
CA PHE A 148 -16.58 -17.45 -1.11
C PHE A 148 -15.66 -16.61 -2.00
N CYS A 149 -15.26 -17.13 -3.16
CA CYS A 149 -14.44 -16.43 -4.14
C CYS A 149 -15.13 -15.14 -4.65
N ALA A 150 -16.42 -15.20 -4.96
CA ALA A 150 -17.19 -14.02 -5.35
C ALA A 150 -17.24 -12.96 -4.24
N THR A 151 -17.46 -13.37 -3.00
CA THR A 151 -17.50 -12.45 -1.84
C THR A 151 -16.15 -11.80 -1.59
N LEU A 152 -15.05 -12.56 -1.67
CA LEU A 152 -13.70 -12.02 -1.53
C LEU A 152 -13.35 -11.02 -2.62
N ASN A 153 -13.72 -11.31 -3.87
CA ASN A 153 -13.47 -10.41 -4.99
C ASN A 153 -14.22 -9.08 -4.82
N ILE A 154 -15.50 -9.13 -4.41
CA ILE A 154 -16.29 -7.93 -4.11
C ILE A 154 -15.66 -7.14 -2.96
N MET A 155 -15.25 -7.81 -1.87
CA MET A 155 -14.61 -7.15 -0.72
C MET A 155 -13.32 -6.44 -1.15
N MET A 156 -12.50 -7.08 -1.98
CA MET A 156 -11.25 -6.51 -2.51
C MET A 156 -11.53 -5.21 -3.28
N TYR A 157 -12.52 -5.20 -4.19
CA TYR A 157 -12.88 -3.98 -4.92
C TYR A 157 -13.39 -2.88 -4.01
N CYS A 158 -14.22 -3.20 -3.01
CA CYS A 158 -14.72 -2.22 -2.04
C CYS A 158 -13.57 -1.54 -1.27
N MET A 159 -12.58 -2.31 -0.82
CA MET A 159 -11.41 -1.76 -0.12
C MET A 159 -10.52 -0.91 -1.03
N LEU A 160 -10.32 -1.34 -2.28
CA LEU A 160 -9.55 -0.58 -3.27
C LEU A 160 -10.19 0.79 -3.54
N VAL A 161 -11.51 0.83 -3.74
CA VAL A 161 -12.26 2.08 -3.96
C VAL A 161 -12.19 2.97 -2.72
N PHE A 162 -12.30 2.41 -1.52
CA PHE A 162 -12.18 3.15 -0.28
C PHE A 162 -10.81 3.84 -0.13
N VAL A 163 -9.72 3.12 -0.39
CA VAL A 163 -8.36 3.67 -0.33
C VAL A 163 -8.15 4.75 -1.40
N ALA A 164 -8.60 4.53 -2.62
CA ALA A 164 -8.52 5.51 -3.70
C ALA A 164 -9.28 6.81 -3.34
N LEU A 165 -10.46 6.69 -2.72
CA LEU A 165 -11.26 7.82 -2.27
C LEU A 165 -10.54 8.64 -1.18
N LEU A 166 -9.88 7.98 -0.23
CA LEU A 166 -9.07 8.67 0.78
C LEU A 166 -7.91 9.46 0.16
N MET A 167 -7.24 8.90 -0.85
CA MET A 167 -6.17 9.62 -1.56
C MET A 167 -6.69 10.85 -2.30
N VAL A 168 -7.85 10.76 -2.94
CA VAL A 168 -8.48 11.91 -3.61
C VAL A 168 -8.88 13.00 -2.62
N ILE A 169 -9.46 12.64 -1.47
CA ILE A 169 -9.81 13.60 -0.43
C ILE A 169 -8.56 14.32 0.09
N GLN A 170 -7.49 13.58 0.36
CA GLN A 170 -6.23 14.17 0.81
C GLN A 170 -5.65 15.12 -0.24
N PHE A 171 -5.68 14.73 -1.52
CA PHE A 171 -5.24 15.59 -2.62
C PHE A 171 -6.05 16.89 -2.71
N LEU A 172 -7.39 16.82 -2.65
CA LEU A 172 -8.25 18.00 -2.66
C LEU A 172 -8.01 18.89 -1.44
N ALA A 173 -7.85 18.30 -0.25
CA ALA A 173 -7.53 19.03 0.97
C ALA A 173 -6.18 19.76 0.84
N SER A 174 -5.15 19.10 0.30
CA SER A 174 -3.85 19.72 0.05
C SER A 174 -3.94 20.85 -1.00
N MET A 175 -4.75 20.69 -2.04
CA MET A 175 -4.94 21.72 -3.07
C MET A 175 -5.56 23.00 -2.51
N ILE A 176 -6.48 22.90 -1.53
CA ILE A 176 -7.05 24.06 -0.84
C ILE A 176 -5.97 24.89 -0.13
N TYR A 177 -4.94 24.24 0.43
CA TYR A 177 -3.81 24.94 1.05
C TYR A 177 -2.83 25.57 0.05
N VAL A 178 -2.68 24.98 -1.14
CA VAL A 178 -1.78 25.47 -2.19
C VAL A 178 -2.36 26.67 -2.96
N CYS A 179 -3.68 26.80 -3.01
CA CYS A 179 -4.38 27.95 -3.60
C CYS A 179 -4.95 28.87 -2.50
N PRO A 180 -4.11 29.60 -1.73
CA PRO A 180 -4.62 30.53 -0.74
C PRO A 180 -5.41 31.63 -1.46
N ARG A 181 -6.70 31.70 -1.16
CA ARG A 181 -7.52 32.85 -1.52
C ARG A 181 -6.94 34.04 -0.76
N ASN A 182 -6.36 35.02 -1.46
CA ASN A 182 -5.76 36.21 -0.83
C ASN A 182 -6.80 36.86 0.09
N ARG A 183 -6.61 36.71 1.40
CA ARG A 183 -7.38 37.43 2.41
C ARG A 183 -6.96 38.90 2.29
N THR A 184 -7.91 39.76 1.99
CA THR A 184 -7.71 41.22 2.08
C THR A 184 -7.67 41.58 3.56
N TYR A 185 -6.48 41.94 4.06
CA TYR A 185 -6.29 42.39 5.44
C TYR A 185 -6.73 43.84 5.55
N THR A 186 -7.49 44.17 6.60
CA THR A 186 -7.79 45.57 6.94
C THR A 186 -6.71 46.13 7.87
N GLU A 187 -6.52 47.45 7.90
CA GLU A 187 -5.55 48.08 8.82
C GLU A 187 -5.87 47.80 10.31
N GLU A 188 -7.15 47.52 10.62
CA GLU A 188 -7.59 47.16 11.97
C GLU A 188 -7.08 45.78 12.39
N ASP A 189 -6.97 44.82 11.47
CA ASP A 189 -6.50 43.45 11.75
C ASP A 189 -5.00 43.40 12.14
N VAL A 190 -4.23 44.41 11.72
CA VAL A 190 -2.77 44.45 11.88
C VAL A 190 -2.29 45.35 13.03
N ARG A 191 -3.22 45.89 13.82
CA ARG A 191 -2.91 46.77 14.96
C ARG A 191 -2.45 46.00 16.21
N SER A 192 -2.86 44.75 16.35
CA SER A 192 -2.56 43.95 17.54
C SER A 192 -1.10 43.49 17.55
N PRO A 193 -0.37 43.59 18.67
CA PRO A 193 0.96 43.01 18.74
C PRO A 193 0.89 41.48 18.68
N VAL A 194 1.75 40.86 17.87
CA VAL A 194 1.84 39.41 17.67
C VAL A 194 3.21 38.91 18.08
N MET A 195 3.24 37.82 18.84
CA MET A 195 4.46 37.08 19.16
C MET A 195 4.49 35.78 18.36
N VAL A 196 5.56 35.57 17.60
CA VAL A 196 5.76 34.34 16.81
C VAL A 196 6.72 33.44 17.59
N MET A 197 6.18 32.40 18.23
CA MET A 197 6.97 31.47 19.03
C MET A 197 7.53 30.33 18.19
N VAL A 198 8.84 30.10 18.27
CA VAL A 198 9.55 29.04 17.53
C VAL A 198 10.40 28.20 18.50
N PRO A 199 9.97 26.98 18.86
CA PRO A 199 10.81 26.06 19.63
C PRO A 199 11.84 25.40 18.70
N CYS A 200 13.11 25.47 19.08
CA CYS A 200 14.24 24.88 18.38
C CYS A 200 14.85 23.79 19.28
N TYR A 201 15.39 22.73 18.71
CA TYR A 201 16.05 21.64 19.42
C TYR A 201 17.36 21.22 18.76
N ASN A 202 17.33 20.91 17.47
CA ASN A 202 18.49 20.42 16.73
C ASN A 202 18.48 20.83 15.25
N GLU A 203 17.77 21.91 14.92
CA GLU A 203 17.71 22.47 13.59
C GLU A 203 19.06 23.14 13.23
N GLY A 204 19.59 22.84 12.04
CA GLY A 204 20.83 23.45 11.53
C GLY A 204 20.65 24.88 11.03
N ASP A 205 21.77 25.54 10.71
CA ASP A 205 21.84 26.95 10.30
C ASP A 205 20.86 27.29 9.16
N ASN A 206 20.81 26.44 8.12
CA ASN A 206 19.95 26.67 6.95
C ASN A 206 18.46 26.68 7.30
N GLU A 207 18.00 25.76 8.16
CA GLU A 207 16.58 25.66 8.53
C GLU A 207 16.16 26.79 9.46
N LEU A 208 17.04 27.18 10.40
CA LEU A 208 16.83 28.35 11.24
C LEU A 208 16.77 29.64 10.42
N ARG A 209 17.69 29.83 9.46
CA ARG A 209 17.67 31.00 8.56
C ARG A 209 16.41 31.05 7.70
N LYS A 210 15.94 29.92 7.17
CA LYS A 210 14.67 29.85 6.42
C LYS A 210 13.50 30.28 7.29
N THR A 211 13.44 29.79 8.53
CA THR A 211 12.37 30.10 9.49
C THR A 211 12.36 31.59 9.85
N ILE A 212 13.52 32.15 10.24
CA ILE A 212 13.66 33.57 10.58
C ILE A 212 13.35 34.46 9.37
N LYS A 213 13.82 34.07 8.18
CA LYS A 213 13.51 34.78 6.92
C LYS A 213 12.01 34.73 6.60
N SER A 214 11.33 33.62 6.86
CA SER A 214 9.88 33.49 6.70
C SER A 214 9.14 34.50 7.59
N VAL A 215 9.51 34.58 8.88
CA VAL A 215 8.91 35.53 9.84
C VAL A 215 9.18 36.99 9.46
N LEU A 216 10.42 37.31 9.08
CA LEU A 216 10.81 38.64 8.61
C LEU A 216 10.00 39.04 7.36
N ASN A 217 9.79 38.10 6.43
CA ASN A 217 9.12 38.37 5.16
C ASN A 217 7.60 38.40 5.23
N THR A 218 6.99 38.12 6.38
CA THR A 218 5.54 38.29 6.59
C THR A 218 5.06 39.69 6.22
N THR A 219 3.77 39.78 5.88
CA THR A 219 3.07 41.04 5.58
C THR A 219 2.65 41.80 6.84
N TYR A 220 2.77 41.19 8.02
CA TYR A 220 2.45 41.84 9.30
C TYR A 220 3.44 42.97 9.61
N PRO A 221 2.99 44.14 10.09
CA PRO A 221 3.86 45.27 10.41
C PRO A 221 5.03 44.87 11.33
N ASP A 222 6.23 45.30 10.97
CA ASP A 222 7.47 44.96 11.69
C ASP A 222 7.46 45.49 13.13
N GLU A 223 6.79 46.62 13.38
CA GLU A 223 6.65 47.23 14.71
C GLU A 223 5.81 46.40 15.69
N ASN A 224 4.81 45.70 15.15
CA ASN A 224 3.80 44.93 15.89
C ASN A 224 4.13 43.44 15.96
N LYS A 225 5.31 43.00 15.51
CA LYS A 225 5.72 41.60 15.62
C LYS A 225 7.02 41.43 16.36
N VAL A 226 7.09 40.37 17.16
CA VAL A 226 8.30 39.93 17.84
C VAL A 226 8.49 38.43 17.62
N LEU A 227 9.72 38.02 17.32
CA LEU A 227 10.10 36.62 17.21
C LEU A 227 10.55 36.12 18.58
N PHE A 228 9.91 35.07 19.10
CA PHE A 228 10.24 34.46 20.37
C PHE A 228 10.78 33.05 20.15
N MET A 229 12.10 32.90 20.11
CA MET A 229 12.75 31.60 19.89
C MET A 229 13.12 30.97 21.21
N VAL A 230 12.93 29.64 21.32
CA VAL A 230 13.33 28.88 22.50
C VAL A 230 14.22 27.73 22.08
N ALA A 231 15.51 27.77 22.41
CA ALA A 231 16.42 26.64 22.20
C ALA A 231 16.29 25.64 23.34
N ASP A 232 15.84 24.42 23.02
CA ASP A 232 15.53 23.33 23.94
C ASP A 232 16.78 22.55 24.34
N GLY A 233 17.63 23.22 25.12
CA GLY A 233 18.88 22.70 25.60
C GLY A 233 20.07 23.12 24.74
N ILE A 234 21.26 22.87 25.25
CA ILE A 234 22.52 23.04 24.53
C ILE A 234 22.77 21.74 23.74
N VAL A 235 22.22 21.69 22.52
CA VAL A 235 22.19 20.46 21.70
C VAL A 235 22.73 20.74 20.31
N THR A 236 23.65 19.86 19.89
CA THR A 236 24.24 19.83 18.55
C THR A 236 23.48 18.82 17.67
N GLY A 237 23.09 19.26 16.47
CA GLY A 237 22.42 18.43 15.48
C GLY A 237 23.34 17.33 14.94
N ASN A 238 22.76 16.24 14.41
CA ASN A 238 23.57 15.20 13.80
C ASN A 238 24.16 15.71 12.48
N GLY A 239 25.49 15.80 12.40
CA GLY A 239 26.19 16.36 11.24
C GLY A 239 26.35 17.87 11.25
N GLU A 240 26.04 18.55 12.36
CA GLU A 240 26.32 19.98 12.56
C GLU A 240 27.56 20.17 13.45
N ASP A 241 28.33 21.22 13.18
CA ASP A 241 29.56 21.54 13.94
C ASP A 241 29.29 22.40 15.19
N MET A 242 28.12 23.05 15.25
CA MET A 242 27.73 23.99 16.31
C MET A 242 26.39 23.58 16.93
N SER A 243 26.20 23.96 18.18
CA SER A 243 24.94 23.78 18.90
C SER A 243 23.86 24.73 18.37
N THR A 244 22.59 24.35 18.58
CA THR A 244 21.44 25.17 18.16
C THR A 244 21.48 26.60 18.71
N PRO A 245 21.83 26.85 20.01
CA PRO A 245 22.02 28.20 20.53
C PRO A 245 23.11 29.00 19.80
N GLU A 246 24.24 28.38 19.45
CA GLU A 246 25.34 29.03 18.71
C GLU A 246 24.93 29.39 17.28
N HIS A 247 24.15 28.53 16.60
CA HIS A 247 23.56 28.90 15.32
C HIS A 247 22.66 30.12 15.45
N LEU A 248 21.82 30.19 16.48
CA LEU A 248 20.96 31.35 16.73
C LEU A 248 21.78 32.62 16.99
N ALA A 249 22.85 32.53 17.79
CA ALA A 249 23.79 33.62 18.04
C ALA A 249 24.39 34.15 16.73
N ASN A 250 24.89 33.26 15.87
CA ASN A 250 25.45 33.60 14.57
C ASN A 250 24.44 34.20 13.57
N ILE A 251 23.17 33.80 13.64
CA ILE A 251 22.13 34.29 12.73
C ILE A 251 21.58 35.63 13.18
N LEU A 252 21.34 35.80 14.49
CA LEU A 252 20.68 36.96 15.07
C LEU A 252 21.66 38.05 15.55
N GLY A 253 22.94 37.68 15.75
CA GLY A 253 24.02 38.60 16.12
C GLY A 253 24.05 38.96 17.59
N PHE A 254 23.68 38.04 18.48
CA PHE A 254 23.91 38.19 19.93
C PHE A 254 25.13 37.35 20.33
N ASP A 255 25.88 37.85 21.31
CA ASP A 255 27.03 37.13 21.87
C ASP A 255 26.56 36.20 23.00
N VAL A 256 27.15 35.02 23.08
CA VAL A 256 26.92 34.05 24.16
C VAL A 256 28.20 34.00 24.99
N ASP A 257 28.12 34.47 26.23
CA ASP A 257 29.21 34.35 27.20
C ASP A 257 28.73 33.49 28.37
N GLU A 258 29.17 32.24 28.41
CA GLU A 258 28.70 31.32 29.45
C GLU A 258 29.08 31.72 30.88
N PHE A 259 30.10 32.57 31.05
CA PHE A 259 30.62 33.00 32.34
C PHE A 259 29.99 34.31 32.82
N GLU A 260 29.68 35.23 31.90
CA GLU A 260 29.08 36.53 32.24
C GLU A 260 27.55 36.51 32.15
N ASP A 261 26.95 35.66 31.33
CA ASP A 261 25.51 35.67 31.09
C ASP A 261 24.70 35.16 32.29
N ASP A 262 23.76 36.00 32.74
CA ASP A 262 22.79 35.66 33.79
C ASP A 262 21.91 34.45 33.39
N THR A 263 21.77 33.51 34.32
CA THR A 263 20.83 32.39 34.19
C THR A 263 19.60 32.59 35.08
N PHE A 264 18.41 32.42 34.53
CA PHE A 264 17.15 32.59 35.24
C PHE A 264 16.44 31.25 35.48
N GLU A 265 16.01 30.99 36.70
CA GLU A 265 15.34 29.74 37.06
C GLU A 265 13.83 29.75 36.71
N TYR A 266 13.31 28.60 36.30
CA TYR A 266 11.88 28.37 36.07
C TYR A 266 11.47 26.91 36.35
N ASP A 267 10.17 26.70 36.55
CA ASP A 267 9.59 25.37 36.72
C ASP A 267 9.40 24.67 35.37
N CYS A 268 9.92 23.45 35.24
CA CYS A 268 9.91 22.68 34.01
C CYS A 268 9.12 21.37 34.12
N ILE A 269 8.78 20.79 32.97
CA ILE A 269 8.11 19.49 32.92
C ILE A 269 9.14 18.39 33.16
N GLY A 270 9.19 17.86 34.38
CA GLY A 270 10.02 16.70 34.72
C GLY A 270 9.57 16.01 35.99
N VAL A 271 9.73 14.69 36.05
CA VAL A 271 9.38 13.88 37.23
C VAL A 271 10.47 13.96 38.30
N THR A 272 11.73 13.95 37.86
CA THR A 272 12.92 14.02 38.74
C THR A 272 13.55 15.40 38.80
N HIS A 273 13.50 16.16 37.70
CA HIS A 273 13.99 17.53 37.61
C HIS A 273 12.81 18.46 37.36
N THR A 274 12.34 19.14 38.40
CA THR A 274 11.21 20.08 38.33
C THR A 274 11.65 21.52 38.08
N LYS A 275 12.95 21.80 38.16
CA LYS A 275 13.58 23.10 37.90
C LYS A 275 14.50 23.04 36.70
N ASN A 276 14.56 24.14 35.97
CA ASN A 276 15.50 24.36 34.88
C ASN A 276 15.97 25.82 34.90
N ARG A 277 17.09 26.09 34.23
CA ARG A 277 17.59 27.45 34.04
C ARG A 277 17.68 27.78 32.56
N ALA A 278 17.47 29.05 32.23
CA ALA A 278 17.60 29.55 30.88
C ALA A 278 18.25 30.94 30.85
N ARG A 279 18.98 31.21 29.76
CA ARG A 279 19.51 32.54 29.41
C ARG A 279 18.52 33.24 28.48
N VAL A 280 18.45 34.56 28.55
CA VAL A 280 17.54 35.37 27.73
C VAL A 280 18.34 36.42 26.98
N TYR A 281 18.32 36.33 25.66
CA TYR A 281 18.92 37.30 24.75
C TYR A 281 17.83 38.03 23.99
N HIS A 282 18.06 39.29 23.65
CA HIS A 282 17.10 40.07 22.89
C HIS A 282 17.79 41.10 22.00
N GLY A 283 17.13 41.51 20.93
CA GLY A 283 17.71 42.46 19.99
C GLY A 283 16.80 42.75 18.80
N ILE A 284 17.39 43.40 17.79
CA ILE A 284 16.70 43.75 16.54
C ILE A 284 17.55 43.23 15.39
N LEU A 285 17.01 42.25 14.65
CA LEU A 285 17.60 41.81 13.40
C LEU A 285 17.16 42.78 12.28
N GLN A 286 18.10 43.54 11.72
CA GLN A 286 17.83 44.42 10.59
C GLN A 286 18.36 43.81 9.29
N LYS A 287 17.50 43.72 8.26
CA LYS A 287 17.89 43.31 6.90
C LYS A 287 17.23 44.23 5.87
N GLY A 288 18.03 45.13 5.31
CA GLY A 288 17.53 46.17 4.39
C GLY A 288 16.56 47.11 5.10
N HIS A 289 15.36 47.26 4.53
CA HIS A 289 14.29 48.10 5.10
C HIS A 289 13.40 47.39 6.12
N LYS A 290 13.55 46.06 6.28
CA LYS A 290 12.80 45.30 7.26
C LYS A 290 13.59 45.10 8.54
N PHE A 291 12.89 45.05 9.66
CA PHE A 291 13.47 44.68 10.95
C PHE A 291 12.59 43.69 11.68
N LEU A 292 13.20 42.91 12.58
CA LEU A 292 12.50 41.93 13.40
C LEU A 292 13.06 42.01 14.82
N LYS A 293 12.23 42.46 15.76
CA LYS A 293 12.53 42.35 17.19
C LYS A 293 12.54 40.87 17.55
N TYR A 294 13.54 40.42 18.31
CA TYR A 294 13.61 39.03 18.75
C TYR A 294 13.91 38.91 20.23
N ILE A 295 13.46 37.81 20.80
CA ILE A 295 13.85 37.29 22.12
C ILE A 295 14.23 35.83 21.91
N VAL A 296 15.39 35.44 22.42
CA VAL A 296 15.90 34.07 22.37
C VAL A 296 16.05 33.59 23.80
N VAL A 297 15.34 32.53 24.15
CA VAL A 297 15.48 31.83 25.42
C VAL A 297 16.29 30.55 25.19
N VAL A 298 17.47 30.45 25.79
CA VAL A 298 18.33 29.28 25.69
C VAL A 298 18.22 28.49 26.98
N LYS A 299 17.67 27.28 26.95
CA LYS A 299 17.66 26.41 28.13
C LYS A 299 19.05 25.84 28.35
N CYS A 300 19.58 25.99 29.56
CA CYS A 300 20.96 25.61 29.90
C CYS A 300 21.02 24.42 30.87
N GLY A 301 19.92 24.11 31.57
CA GLY A 301 19.95 23.08 32.62
C GLY A 301 20.38 23.65 33.96
N LEU A 302 20.23 22.83 35.01
CA LEU A 302 20.83 23.14 36.31
C LEU A 302 22.36 22.99 36.22
N PRO A 303 23.16 23.66 37.08
CA PRO A 303 24.63 23.65 36.98
C PRO A 303 25.28 22.26 36.91
N HIS A 304 24.73 21.26 37.62
CA HIS A 304 25.22 19.88 37.57
C HIS A 304 25.00 19.17 36.21
N GLU A 305 24.04 19.62 35.39
CA GLU A 305 23.76 19.02 34.08
C GLU A 305 24.80 19.41 33.05
N ALA A 306 25.46 20.56 33.22
CA ALA A 306 26.47 21.05 32.28
C ALA A 306 27.63 20.06 32.11
N THR A 307 27.99 19.31 33.15
CA THR A 307 29.06 18.31 33.12
C THR A 307 28.57 16.87 33.06
N ALA A 308 27.36 16.58 33.55
CA ALA A 308 26.84 15.22 33.67
C ALA A 308 25.90 14.79 32.54
N SER A 309 25.29 15.74 31.81
CA SER A 309 24.30 15.45 30.77
C SER A 309 24.88 15.68 29.39
N ALA A 310 24.63 14.74 28.47
CA ALA A 310 24.94 14.93 27.05
C ALA A 310 24.07 16.02 26.38
N LYS A 311 22.96 16.42 27.02
CA LYS A 311 21.99 17.41 26.50
C LYS A 311 21.48 18.29 27.63
N PRO A 312 22.31 19.22 28.15
CA PRO A 312 21.93 20.07 29.28
C PRO A 312 20.68 20.90 28.98
N GLY A 313 19.74 20.94 29.94
CA GLY A 313 18.55 21.81 29.85
C GLY A 313 17.44 21.38 28.90
N ASN A 314 17.65 20.32 28.11
CA ASN A 314 16.62 19.76 27.24
C ASN A 314 15.47 19.14 28.07
N ARG A 315 14.24 19.58 27.83
CA ARG A 315 13.01 19.06 28.47
C ARG A 315 11.88 18.81 27.45
N GLY A 316 12.21 18.80 26.17
CA GLY A 316 11.28 18.59 25.08
C GLY A 316 10.50 19.85 24.67
N LYS A 317 10.02 19.84 23.41
CA LYS A 317 9.30 20.96 22.79
C LYS A 317 8.07 21.41 23.57
N ARG A 318 7.43 20.50 24.32
CA ARG A 318 6.30 20.83 25.21
C ARG A 318 6.70 21.79 26.32
N ASP A 319 7.84 21.56 26.97
CA ASP A 319 8.36 22.45 28.00
C ASP A 319 8.70 23.82 27.40
N SER A 320 9.29 23.85 26.19
CA SER A 320 9.58 25.10 25.48
C SER A 320 8.32 25.94 25.23
N GLN A 321 7.20 25.28 24.87
CA GLN A 321 5.91 25.95 24.71
C GLN A 321 5.34 26.45 26.04
N LEU A 322 5.54 25.70 27.14
CA LEU A 322 5.07 26.11 28.46
C LEU A 322 5.79 27.32 29.03
N ILE A 323 7.02 27.63 28.62
CA ILE A 323 7.70 28.87 29.02
C ILE A 323 6.82 30.07 28.62
N LEU A 324 6.42 30.15 27.35
CA LEU A 324 5.61 31.27 26.87
C LEU A 324 4.16 31.21 27.36
N MET A 325 3.54 30.02 27.36
CA MET A 325 2.16 29.88 27.83
C MET A 325 2.04 30.14 29.33
N GLY A 326 3.04 29.74 30.11
CA GLY A 326 3.16 30.03 31.54
C GLY A 326 3.32 31.51 31.80
N TYR A 327 4.18 32.19 31.03
CA TYR A 327 4.34 33.64 31.07
C TYR A 327 3.01 34.36 30.84
N TYR A 328 2.30 34.04 29.76
CA TYR A 328 0.99 34.62 29.47
C TYR A 328 -0.04 34.31 30.54
N ASN A 329 -0.07 33.08 31.07
CA ASN A 329 -0.97 32.71 32.15
C ASN A 329 -0.75 33.58 33.39
N ARG A 330 0.52 33.76 33.80
CA ARG A 330 0.85 34.54 34.99
C ARG A 330 0.52 36.02 34.81
N ILE A 331 0.84 36.60 33.65
CA ILE A 331 0.47 37.99 33.34
C ILE A 331 -1.04 38.18 33.30
N HIS A 332 -1.76 37.31 32.61
CA HIS A 332 -3.20 37.44 32.45
C HIS A 332 -3.95 37.42 33.79
N TYR A 333 -3.48 36.61 34.74
CA TYR A 333 -4.08 36.49 36.07
C TYR A 333 -3.39 37.32 37.17
N GLY A 334 -2.39 38.15 36.82
CA GLY A 334 -1.64 38.94 37.80
C GLY A 334 -0.93 38.10 38.87
N ARG A 335 -0.48 36.90 38.52
CA ARG A 335 0.29 36.01 39.41
C ARG A 335 1.75 36.45 39.49
N GLU A 336 2.44 36.00 40.53
CA GLU A 336 3.88 36.21 40.66
C GLU A 336 4.64 35.62 39.47
N LEU A 337 5.53 36.42 38.91
CA LEU A 337 6.37 36.03 37.77
C LEU A 337 7.57 35.22 38.28
N THR A 338 7.98 34.22 37.51
CA THR A 338 9.26 33.53 37.76
C THR A 338 10.44 34.46 37.41
N GLU A 339 11.65 34.04 37.77
CA GLU A 339 12.87 34.78 37.37
C GLU A 339 12.96 34.88 35.85
N LEU A 340 12.67 33.79 35.13
CA LEU A 340 12.68 33.76 33.67
C LEU A 340 11.62 34.67 33.07
N ASP A 341 10.39 34.67 33.60
CA ASP A 341 9.33 35.57 33.15
C ASP A 341 9.71 37.04 33.32
N SER A 342 10.35 37.35 34.46
CA SER A 342 10.81 38.71 34.76
C SER A 342 11.92 39.15 33.82
N ALA A 343 12.81 38.23 33.41
CA ALA A 343 13.82 38.47 32.38
C ALA A 343 13.19 38.70 31.00
N VAL A 344 12.24 37.85 30.60
CA VAL A 344 11.48 38.00 29.35
C VAL A 344 10.70 39.32 29.33
N GLN A 345 10.06 39.70 30.44
CA GLN A 345 9.35 40.97 30.55
C GLN A 345 10.30 42.18 30.43
N ARG A 346 11.49 42.12 31.04
CA ARG A 346 12.52 43.15 30.88
C ARG A 346 12.99 43.27 29.44
N ALA A 347 13.18 42.14 28.75
CA ALA A 347 13.57 42.10 27.34
C ALA A 347 12.51 42.70 26.40
N MET A 348 11.22 42.66 26.78
CA MET A 348 10.13 43.32 26.05
C MET A 348 9.92 44.80 26.40
N GLY A 349 10.57 45.28 27.45
CA GLY A 349 10.52 46.68 27.84
C GLY A 349 11.16 47.60 26.79
N PRO A 350 10.87 48.91 26.83
CA PRO A 350 11.57 49.86 25.98
C PRO A 350 13.07 49.76 26.27
N ALA A 351 13.88 49.58 25.23
CA ALA A 351 15.33 49.52 25.32
C ALA A 351 15.82 50.74 26.12
N ARG A 352 16.32 50.51 27.34
CA ARG A 352 17.07 51.55 28.04
C ARG A 352 18.32 51.80 27.21
N ASN A 353 18.38 52.95 26.55
CA ASN A 353 19.60 53.47 25.95
C ASN A 353 20.71 53.44 27.02
N GLY A 354 21.61 52.45 26.95
CA GLY A 354 22.48 52.18 28.08
C GLY A 354 23.47 51.03 27.95
N ARG A 355 24.02 50.81 26.75
CA ARG A 355 25.25 50.04 26.45
C ARG A 355 25.22 48.50 26.62
N PRO A 356 26.12 47.81 25.87
CA PRO A 356 26.17 46.35 25.74
C PRO A 356 26.32 45.62 27.07
#